data_AF-A0A961H2L4-F1
#
_entry.id   AF-A0A961H2L4-F1
#
_cell.length_a   1.000
_cell.length_b   1.000
_cell.length_c   1.000
_cell.angle_alpha   90.00
_cell.angle_beta   90.00
_cell.angle_gamma   90.00
#
_symmetry.space_group_name_H-M   'P 1'
#
loop_
_entity.id
_entity.type
_entity.pdbx_description
1 polymer ?
#
loop_
_entity_poly.entity_id
_entity_poly.type
_entity_poly.pdbx_seq_one_letter_code
_entity_poly.pdbx_strand_id
1 'polypeptide(L)'
;MIRALILILLLGSLGWWLDREHQAGRFQRVDELFLDFLVANARDRLITAGVHAMSASPVVFVKMREADKAEYSGWPPRPLDWQMVLKGLQAYDPAVVLIPETLHWGKPSPDFVAEAAQALMPFPSTVLGVEAQLATSREAPAFLGGLEDSLPRFQKVHGDIDTAPPLGALIAAPDELMRRQAELGIAIVHDVNGEAALPYVVQEGGHLLPTALAQALARFTKTPYATQRLLLGPGAGAYLSHGAFVPLSHSGELTVPAKQPVAEVDALNLLTAELAEAVSPQDKANLSGGKIIVIGTDDDAKDGLARAHAQVLAHVLAMPRLHLLPAWGQWITWGAAGLVGAWLVFFVPRPKSLLRGILCIFAALVVCFLTFQSNLMWCPPTIPAAMIAISTVFARIAGRRK
;
A
#
# COMPACT_ATOMS: atom_id res chain seq x y z
N MET A 1 -19.85 -42.40 24.00
CA MET A 1 -19.46 -42.57 22.58
C MET A 1 -20.40 -41.83 21.62
N ILE A 2 -21.72 -42.04 21.66
CA ILE A 2 -22.68 -41.38 20.73
C ILE A 2 -22.54 -39.85 20.69
N ARG A 3 -22.43 -39.18 21.84
CA ARG A 3 -22.25 -37.71 21.91
C ARG A 3 -20.95 -37.22 21.25
N ALA A 4 -19.88 -38.00 21.34
CA ALA A 4 -18.61 -37.67 20.70
C ALA A 4 -18.68 -37.81 19.19
N LEU A 5 -19.32 -38.88 18.72
CA LEU A 5 -19.50 -39.15 17.30
C LEU A 5 -20.38 -38.06 16.64
N ILE A 6 -21.48 -37.67 17.32
CA ILE A 6 -22.33 -36.55 16.88
C ILE A 6 -21.53 -35.24 16.85
N LEU A 7 -20.76 -34.94 17.89
CA LEU A 7 -19.98 -33.71 17.95
C LEU A 7 -18.92 -33.64 16.84
N ILE A 8 -18.20 -34.74 16.58
CA ILE A 8 -17.18 -34.81 15.53
C ILE A 8 -17.83 -34.65 14.16
N LEU A 9 -18.95 -35.33 13.88
CA LEU A 9 -19.70 -35.15 12.63
C LEU A 9 -20.18 -33.71 12.46
N LEU A 10 -20.66 -33.09 13.55
CA LEU A 10 -21.17 -31.73 13.54
C LEU A 10 -20.04 -30.72 13.31
N LEU A 11 -18.92 -30.82 14.02
CA LEU A 11 -17.77 -29.94 13.84
C LEU A 11 -17.07 -30.15 12.50
N GLY A 12 -16.97 -31.39 12.02
CA GLY A 12 -16.39 -31.70 10.72
C GLY A 12 -17.21 -31.16 9.55
N SER A 13 -18.53 -31.39 9.57
CA SER A 13 -19.45 -30.85 8.55
C SER A 13 -19.52 -29.32 8.58
N LEU A 14 -19.59 -28.73 9.78
CA LEU A 14 -19.57 -27.29 9.96
C LEU A 14 -18.25 -26.68 9.50
N GLY A 15 -17.11 -27.24 9.90
CA GLY A 15 -15.79 -26.74 9.49
C GLY A 15 -15.62 -26.77 7.98
N TRP A 16 -16.04 -27.87 7.33
CA TRP A 16 -16.01 -27.98 5.88
C TRP A 16 -16.95 -26.98 5.19
N TRP A 17 -18.17 -26.81 5.70
CA TRP A 17 -19.11 -25.82 5.17
C TRP A 17 -18.61 -24.39 5.35
N LEU A 18 -18.09 -24.05 6.54
CA LEU A 18 -17.56 -22.72 6.84
C LEU A 18 -16.31 -22.40 6.02
N ASP A 19 -15.41 -23.36 5.81
CA ASP A 19 -14.24 -23.19 4.94
C ASP A 19 -14.68 -22.89 3.49
N ARG A 20 -15.66 -23.64 2.97
CA ARG A 20 -16.24 -23.37 1.65
C ARG A 20 -16.88 -21.98 1.56
N GLU A 21 -17.63 -21.56 2.58
CA GLU A 21 -18.28 -20.25 2.61
C GLU A 21 -17.28 -19.10 2.83
N HIS A 22 -16.19 -19.35 3.56
CA HIS A 22 -15.08 -18.43 3.72
C HIS A 22 -14.33 -18.25 2.39
N GLN A 23 -14.06 -19.33 1.66
CA GLN A 23 -13.49 -19.28 0.31
C GLN A 23 -14.43 -18.59 -0.69
N ALA A 24 -15.75 -18.65 -0.48
CA ALA A 24 -16.74 -17.90 -1.24
C ALA A 24 -16.84 -16.42 -0.82
N GLY A 25 -16.04 -15.96 0.15
CA GLY A 25 -15.96 -14.56 0.58
C GLY A 25 -17.10 -14.11 1.51
N ARG A 26 -17.99 -14.99 1.95
CA ARG A 26 -19.18 -14.58 2.75
C ARG A 26 -18.83 -14.00 4.12
N PHE A 27 -17.69 -14.39 4.68
CA PHE A 27 -17.21 -13.92 5.97
C PHE A 27 -16.13 -12.85 5.88
N GLN A 28 -15.72 -12.49 4.66
CA GLN A 28 -14.62 -11.57 4.41
C GLN A 28 -14.77 -10.25 5.19
N ARG A 29 -15.99 -9.69 5.24
CA ARG A 29 -16.26 -8.45 5.96
C ARG A 29 -15.99 -8.54 7.47
N VAL A 30 -16.29 -9.67 8.10
CA VAL A 30 -16.04 -9.86 9.55
C VAL A 30 -14.56 -9.99 9.82
N ASP A 31 -13.85 -10.76 8.98
CA ASP A 31 -12.41 -10.95 9.09
C ASP A 31 -11.66 -9.63 8.83
N GLU A 32 -12.11 -8.82 7.85
CA GLU A 32 -11.56 -7.49 7.56
C GLU A 32 -11.79 -6.50 8.70
N LEU A 33 -12.99 -6.46 9.29
CA LEU A 33 -13.27 -5.59 10.45
C LEU A 33 -12.39 -5.96 11.65
N PHE A 34 -12.15 -7.26 11.86
CA PHE A 34 -11.26 -7.70 12.91
C PHE A 34 -9.80 -7.34 12.61
N LEU A 35 -9.35 -7.49 11.36
CA LEU A 35 -8.02 -7.04 10.94
C LEU A 35 -7.86 -5.53 11.11
N ASP A 36 -8.86 -4.73 10.76
CA ASP A 36 -8.86 -3.28 10.95
C ASP A 36 -8.70 -2.92 12.44
N PHE A 37 -9.42 -3.62 13.32
CA PHE A 37 -9.25 -3.48 14.76
C PHE A 37 -7.81 -3.83 15.20
N LEU A 38 -7.25 -4.94 14.71
CA LEU A 38 -5.88 -5.35 15.06
C LEU A 38 -4.85 -4.31 14.63
N VAL A 39 -4.93 -3.85 13.37
CA VAL A 39 -4.02 -2.86 12.78
C VAL A 39 -4.13 -1.52 13.48
N ALA A 40 -5.34 -1.04 13.77
CA ALA A 40 -5.55 0.21 14.50
C ALA A 40 -4.84 0.21 15.86
N ASN A 41 -4.81 -0.94 16.55
CA ASN A 41 -4.13 -1.08 17.84
C ASN A 41 -2.62 -1.35 17.73
N ALA A 42 -2.07 -1.65 16.55
CA ALA A 42 -0.64 -1.88 16.33
C ALA A 42 0.03 -0.74 15.54
N ARG A 43 -0.74 0.27 15.13
CA ARG A 43 -0.35 1.32 14.18
C ARG A 43 0.92 2.06 14.59
N ASP A 44 1.01 2.54 15.82
CA ASP A 44 2.18 3.30 16.30
C ASP A 44 3.46 2.48 16.26
N ARG A 45 3.34 1.16 16.49
CA ARG A 45 4.45 0.23 16.39
C ARG A 45 4.88 0.00 14.94
N LEU A 46 3.93 -0.10 14.00
CA LEU A 46 4.22 -0.21 12.57
C LEU A 46 5.01 1.01 12.08
N ILE A 47 4.56 2.21 12.44
CA ILE A 47 5.19 3.47 12.06
C ILE A 47 6.60 3.57 12.67
N THR A 48 6.73 3.36 13.98
CA THR A 48 8.03 3.41 14.68
C THR A 48 9.03 2.38 14.13
N ALA A 49 8.58 1.16 13.79
CA ALA A 49 9.43 0.15 13.19
C ALA A 49 9.95 0.57 11.81
N GLY A 50 9.12 1.23 10.99
CA GLY A 50 9.52 1.75 9.67
C GLY A 50 10.58 2.85 9.75
N VAL A 51 10.54 3.70 10.78
CA VAL A 51 11.56 4.77 11.00
C VAL A 51 12.94 4.17 11.33
N HIS A 52 12.97 3.04 12.04
CA HIS A 52 14.22 2.42 12.52
C HIS A 52 14.76 1.30 11.62
N ALA A 53 14.03 0.93 10.57
CA ALA A 53 14.45 -0.09 9.63
C ALA A 53 15.58 0.45 8.73
N MET A 54 16.82 0.09 9.07
CA MET A 54 18.03 0.43 8.29
C MET A 54 18.32 -0.52 7.13
N SER A 55 17.40 -1.43 6.77
CA SER A 55 17.64 -2.36 5.65
C SER A 55 17.74 -1.61 4.32
N ALA A 56 18.52 -2.15 3.38
CA ALA A 56 18.65 -1.61 2.02
C ALA A 56 17.27 -1.26 1.45
N SER A 57 17.02 0.04 1.29
CA SER A 57 15.72 0.53 0.83
C SER A 57 15.48 0.03 -0.60
N PRO A 58 14.28 -0.49 -0.92
CA PRO A 58 13.89 -0.82 -2.28
C PRO A 58 13.62 0.43 -3.13
N VAL A 59 13.98 1.62 -2.65
CA VAL A 59 13.77 2.91 -3.31
C VAL A 59 15.10 3.63 -3.47
N VAL A 60 15.33 4.16 -4.67
CA VAL A 60 16.46 5.02 -5.01
C VAL A 60 15.94 6.34 -5.52
N PHE A 61 16.56 7.44 -5.07
CA PHE A 61 16.29 8.76 -5.59
C PHE A 61 17.40 9.15 -6.57
N VAL A 62 17.04 9.31 -7.84
CA VAL A 62 17.91 9.87 -8.87
C VAL A 62 17.66 11.37 -8.92
N LYS A 63 18.62 12.14 -8.41
CA LYS A 63 18.48 13.58 -8.22
C LYS A 63 19.07 14.37 -9.38
N MET A 64 18.28 15.30 -9.93
CA MET A 64 18.75 16.34 -10.84
C MET A 64 18.93 17.63 -10.04
N ARG A 65 20.16 17.95 -9.65
CA ARG A 65 20.42 19.06 -8.74
C ARG A 65 20.36 20.41 -9.45
N GLU A 66 19.67 21.38 -8.84
CA GLU A 66 19.66 22.76 -9.35
C GLU A 66 21.06 23.40 -9.32
N ALA A 67 21.91 23.00 -8.36
CA ALA A 67 23.30 23.44 -8.28
C ALA A 67 24.09 23.13 -9.56
N ASP A 68 23.74 22.06 -10.27
CA ASP A 68 24.41 21.62 -11.49
C ASP A 68 23.66 22.04 -12.76
N LYS A 69 22.75 23.02 -12.69
CA LYS A 69 21.96 23.49 -13.85
C LYS A 69 22.77 23.86 -15.09
N ALA A 70 24.05 24.18 -14.94
CA ALA A 70 24.96 24.50 -16.04
C ALA A 70 25.43 23.28 -16.84
N GLU A 71 25.37 22.08 -16.26
CA GLU A 71 25.77 20.82 -16.89
C GLU A 71 24.62 20.18 -17.71
N TYR A 72 23.38 20.62 -17.48
CA TYR A 72 22.21 20.19 -18.25
C TYR A 72 22.02 21.05 -19.50
N SER A 73 21.36 20.50 -20.52
CA SER A 73 21.07 21.23 -21.75
C SER A 73 20.07 22.40 -21.56
N GLY A 74 19.38 22.44 -20.43
CA GLY A 74 18.61 23.58 -19.95
C GLY A 74 18.03 23.34 -18.56
N TRP A 75 17.46 24.38 -17.94
CA TRP A 75 16.79 24.29 -16.64
C TRP A 75 15.36 24.86 -16.70
N PRO A 76 14.33 24.11 -16.27
CA PRO A 76 14.35 22.69 -15.90
C PRO A 76 14.89 21.77 -17.02
N PRO A 77 15.32 20.53 -16.68
CA PRO A 77 15.95 19.63 -17.65
C PRO A 77 15.12 19.41 -18.92
N ARG A 78 15.77 19.50 -20.08
CA ARG A 78 15.13 19.39 -21.40
C ARG A 78 14.94 17.91 -21.78
N PRO A 79 14.13 17.60 -22.81
CA PRO A 79 13.88 16.21 -23.19
C PRO A 79 15.15 15.39 -23.47
N LEU A 80 16.20 16.01 -24.00
CA LEU A 80 17.49 15.36 -24.22
C LEU A 80 18.11 14.82 -22.92
N ASP A 81 18.11 15.63 -21.86
CA ASP A 81 18.65 15.23 -20.55
C ASP A 81 17.85 14.06 -19.99
N TRP A 82 16.51 14.12 -20.06
CA TRP A 82 15.63 13.03 -19.65
C TRP A 82 15.88 11.75 -20.46
N GLN A 83 16.00 11.85 -21.78
CA GLN A 83 16.31 10.70 -22.63
C GLN A 83 17.60 10.02 -22.20
N MET A 84 18.65 10.81 -21.95
CA MET A 84 19.96 10.29 -21.57
C MET A 84 19.93 9.61 -20.20
N VAL A 85 19.31 10.24 -19.18
CA VAL A 85 19.13 9.62 -17.86
C VAL A 85 18.35 8.32 -17.95
N LEU A 86 17.22 8.32 -18.68
CA LEU A 86 16.38 7.13 -18.86
C LEU A 86 17.15 6.01 -19.56
N LYS A 87 17.91 6.30 -20.62
CA LYS A 87 18.76 5.29 -21.26
C LYS A 87 19.83 4.74 -20.31
N GLY A 88 20.47 5.60 -19.52
CA GLY A 88 21.45 5.18 -18.50
C GLY A 88 20.86 4.25 -17.44
N LEU A 89 19.57 4.40 -17.12
CA LEU A 89 18.86 3.57 -16.15
C LEU A 89 18.45 2.18 -16.66
N GLN A 90 18.34 2.00 -17.98
CA GLN A 90 17.88 0.73 -18.57
C GLN A 90 18.78 -0.46 -18.19
N ALA A 91 20.08 -0.22 -17.99
CA ALA A 91 21.04 -1.26 -17.62
C ALA A 91 20.79 -1.89 -16.24
N TYR A 92 19.96 -1.27 -15.39
CA TYR A 92 19.77 -1.66 -13.99
C TYR A 92 18.42 -2.34 -13.69
N ASP A 93 17.57 -2.51 -14.70
CA ASP A 93 16.28 -3.22 -14.63
C ASP A 93 15.40 -2.77 -13.44
N PRO A 94 14.98 -1.49 -13.39
CA PRO A 94 14.10 -1.02 -12.32
C PRO A 94 12.71 -1.64 -12.43
N ALA A 95 12.09 -1.98 -11.30
CA ALA A 95 10.74 -2.52 -11.28
C ALA A 95 9.68 -1.45 -11.54
N VAL A 96 9.92 -0.22 -11.06
CA VAL A 96 9.05 0.94 -11.27
C VAL A 96 9.92 2.19 -11.42
N VAL A 97 9.66 2.99 -12.45
CA VAL A 97 10.20 4.35 -12.58
C VAL A 97 9.10 5.35 -12.27
N LEU A 98 9.30 6.20 -11.28
CA LEU A 98 8.39 7.27 -10.88
C LEU A 98 9.03 8.62 -11.20
N ILE A 99 8.34 9.43 -12.01
CA ILE A 99 8.72 10.82 -12.27
C ILE A 99 7.55 11.68 -11.81
N PRO A 100 7.56 12.20 -10.57
CA PRO A 100 6.41 12.92 -10.02
C PRO A 100 6.30 14.34 -10.57
N GLU A 101 7.34 14.87 -11.21
CA GLU A 101 7.29 16.13 -11.92
C GLU A 101 6.57 16.00 -13.26
N THR A 102 5.87 17.07 -13.64
CA THR A 102 5.15 17.08 -14.91
C THR A 102 6.12 17.36 -16.04
N LEU A 103 6.36 16.34 -16.87
CA LEU A 103 7.20 16.44 -18.06
C LEU A 103 6.43 17.13 -19.20
N HIS A 104 6.28 18.45 -19.09
CA HIS A 104 5.65 19.30 -20.09
C HIS A 104 6.58 20.45 -20.50
N TRP A 105 6.92 20.54 -21.78
CA TRP A 105 7.87 21.55 -22.27
C TRP A 105 7.26 22.62 -23.17
N GLY A 106 5.93 22.73 -23.20
CA GLY A 106 5.18 23.74 -23.94
C GLY A 106 4.83 23.35 -25.38
N LYS A 107 4.21 24.29 -26.11
CA LYS A 107 3.83 24.14 -27.52
C LYS A 107 4.48 25.22 -28.38
N PRO A 108 5.17 24.89 -29.49
CA PRO A 108 5.41 23.53 -29.99
C PRO A 108 6.33 22.73 -29.06
N SER A 109 6.15 21.39 -29.03
CA SER A 109 7.01 20.52 -28.26
C SER A 109 8.45 20.62 -28.79
N PRO A 110 9.46 20.75 -27.92
CA PRO A 110 10.86 20.83 -28.33
C PRO A 110 11.35 19.52 -28.98
N ASP A 111 12.53 19.60 -29.61
CA ASP A 111 13.22 18.43 -30.15
C ASP A 111 13.49 17.40 -29.04
N PHE A 112 13.63 16.12 -29.42
CA PHE A 112 13.93 14.97 -28.55
C PHE A 112 12.80 14.45 -27.64
N VAL A 113 11.58 15.02 -27.68
CA VAL A 113 10.43 14.51 -26.90
C VAL A 113 10.05 13.08 -27.33
N ALA A 114 10.11 12.78 -28.64
CA ALA A 114 9.80 11.45 -29.14
C ALA A 114 10.82 10.41 -28.67
N GLU A 115 12.09 10.78 -28.65
CA GLU A 115 13.21 9.95 -28.22
C GLU A 115 13.21 9.73 -26.70
N ALA A 116 12.84 10.75 -25.92
CA ALA A 116 12.61 10.62 -24.48
C ALA A 116 11.44 9.66 -24.19
N ALA A 117 10.34 9.77 -24.94
CA ALA A 117 9.22 8.84 -24.82
C ALA A 117 9.61 7.41 -25.19
N GLN A 118 10.42 7.23 -26.23
CA GLN A 118 10.95 5.91 -26.60
C GLN A 118 11.85 5.31 -25.53
N ALA A 119 12.61 6.14 -24.81
CA ALA A 119 13.47 5.68 -23.72
C ALA A 119 12.69 5.10 -22.53
N LEU A 120 11.37 5.37 -22.43
CA LEU A 120 10.49 4.78 -21.41
C LEU A 120 10.07 3.33 -21.73
N MET A 121 9.97 2.96 -23.00
CA MET A 121 9.41 1.67 -23.43
C MET A 121 10.07 0.43 -22.81
N PRO A 122 11.40 0.40 -22.56
CA PRO A 122 12.03 -0.77 -21.97
C PRO A 122 11.68 -1.01 -20.49
N PHE A 123 11.14 -0.01 -19.79
CA PHE A 123 10.80 -0.18 -18.37
C PHE A 123 9.49 -0.97 -18.20
N PRO A 124 9.42 -1.89 -17.23
CA PRO A 124 8.21 -2.69 -17.01
C PRO A 124 7.03 -1.85 -16.50
N SER A 125 7.30 -0.73 -15.82
CA SER A 125 6.29 0.19 -15.30
C SER A 125 6.88 1.58 -15.13
N THR A 126 6.22 2.58 -15.73
CA THR A 126 6.55 4.00 -15.53
C THR A 126 5.29 4.75 -15.08
N VAL A 127 5.43 5.57 -14.04
CA VAL A 127 4.38 6.47 -13.54
C VAL A 127 4.88 7.91 -13.71
N LEU A 128 4.13 8.69 -14.49
CA LEU A 128 4.39 10.12 -14.71
C LEU A 128 3.41 10.97 -13.89
N GLY A 129 3.94 12.02 -13.28
CA GLY A 129 3.21 13.00 -12.52
C GLY A 129 2.35 13.88 -13.40
N VAL A 130 1.10 14.07 -12.99
CA VAL A 130 0.20 15.12 -13.47
C VAL A 130 0.08 16.14 -12.35
N GLU A 131 0.54 17.36 -12.61
CA GLU A 131 0.43 18.47 -11.68
C GLU A 131 -1.03 18.82 -11.48
N ALA A 132 -1.43 18.95 -10.22
CA ALA A 132 -2.80 19.18 -9.86
C ALA A 132 -2.92 20.13 -8.67
N GLN A 133 -4.10 20.75 -8.59
CA GLN A 133 -4.48 21.64 -7.51
C GLN A 133 -5.63 21.03 -6.72
N LEU A 134 -5.54 21.10 -5.39
CA LEU A 134 -6.65 20.76 -4.52
C LEU A 134 -7.72 21.85 -4.57
N ALA A 135 -8.99 21.44 -4.48
CA ALA A 135 -10.11 22.37 -4.47
C ALA A 135 -10.22 23.06 -3.10
N THR A 136 -10.62 24.33 -3.11
CA THR A 136 -10.98 25.07 -1.90
C THR A 136 -12.42 24.78 -1.46
N SER A 137 -13.27 24.26 -2.36
CA SER A 137 -14.64 23.83 -2.12
C SER A 137 -14.96 22.57 -2.92
N ARG A 138 -15.83 21.70 -2.39
CA ARG A 138 -16.24 20.44 -3.01
C ARG A 138 -17.42 20.55 -3.99
N GLU A 139 -18.05 21.70 -4.05
CA GLU A 139 -19.29 21.88 -4.82
C GLU A 139 -19.05 21.95 -6.33
N ALA A 140 -17.84 22.33 -6.75
CA ALA A 140 -17.49 22.43 -8.16
C ALA A 140 -16.83 21.12 -8.66
N PRO A 141 -17.21 20.61 -9.85
CA PRO A 141 -16.53 19.48 -10.44
C PRO A 141 -15.07 19.86 -10.78
N ALA A 142 -14.17 18.89 -10.65
CA ALA A 142 -12.77 19.10 -10.96
C ALA A 142 -12.55 19.29 -12.47
N PHE A 143 -11.62 20.17 -12.85
CA PHE A 143 -11.18 20.24 -14.24
C PHE A 143 -10.15 19.14 -14.53
N LEU A 144 -10.54 18.09 -15.24
CA LEU A 144 -9.68 16.94 -15.55
C LEU A 144 -9.02 17.01 -16.93
N GLY A 145 -9.28 18.05 -17.73
CA GLY A 145 -8.54 18.31 -18.96
C GLY A 145 -8.58 17.17 -20.00
N GLY A 146 -9.63 16.34 -20.01
CA GLY A 146 -9.73 15.22 -20.95
C GLY A 146 -8.98 13.95 -20.52
N LEU A 147 -8.57 13.85 -19.25
CA LEU A 147 -7.84 12.71 -18.69
C LEU A 147 -8.72 11.76 -17.87
N GLU A 148 -10.03 11.94 -17.90
CA GLU A 148 -11.01 11.23 -17.06
C GLU A 148 -10.92 9.70 -17.22
N ASP A 149 -10.68 9.24 -18.45
CA ASP A 149 -10.57 7.82 -18.80
C ASP A 149 -9.14 7.27 -18.62
N SER A 150 -8.14 8.16 -18.51
CA SER A 150 -6.73 7.77 -18.33
C SER A 150 -6.36 7.53 -16.87
N LEU A 151 -7.17 8.03 -15.93
CA LEU A 151 -6.90 7.94 -14.50
C LEU A 151 -7.60 6.71 -13.89
N PRO A 152 -6.84 5.83 -13.19
CA PRO A 152 -7.44 4.69 -12.52
C PRO A 152 -8.33 5.12 -11.34
N ARG A 153 -9.17 4.20 -10.85
CA ARG A 153 -10.07 4.45 -9.71
C ARG A 153 -9.97 3.31 -8.70
N PHE A 154 -10.08 3.63 -7.42
CA PHE A 154 -10.25 2.62 -6.38
C PHE A 154 -11.62 1.96 -6.47
N GLN A 155 -11.67 0.63 -6.40
CA GLN A 155 -12.93 -0.11 -6.44
C GLN A 155 -13.40 -0.57 -5.05
N LYS A 156 -12.47 -0.88 -4.14
CA LYS A 156 -12.78 -1.34 -2.78
C LYS A 156 -12.40 -0.26 -1.76
N VAL A 157 -13.36 0.59 -1.47
CA VAL A 157 -13.22 1.71 -0.53
C VAL A 157 -14.17 1.50 0.65
N HIS A 158 -13.66 1.74 1.86
CA HIS A 158 -14.43 1.76 3.09
C HIS A 158 -14.17 3.03 3.87
N GLY A 159 -15.15 3.44 4.67
CA GLY A 159 -15.11 4.69 5.43
C GLY A 159 -15.76 5.84 4.66
N ASP A 160 -15.53 7.04 5.17
CA ASP A 160 -16.08 8.27 4.61
C ASP A 160 -15.16 8.82 3.51
N ILE A 161 -15.63 8.77 2.26
CA ILE A 161 -14.87 9.27 1.11
C ILE A 161 -14.76 10.79 1.11
N ASP A 162 -15.66 11.45 1.83
CA ASP A 162 -15.66 12.89 2.04
C ASP A 162 -14.62 13.30 3.09
N THR A 163 -13.71 12.42 3.53
CA THR A 163 -12.52 12.88 4.26
C THR A 163 -11.33 13.11 3.33
N ALA A 164 -11.35 12.58 2.11
CA ALA A 164 -10.25 12.71 1.18
C ALA A 164 -10.11 14.16 0.63
N PRO A 165 -8.88 14.60 0.31
CA PRO A 165 -8.65 15.91 -0.31
C PRO A 165 -9.40 16.02 -1.63
N PRO A 166 -10.26 17.05 -1.81
CA PRO A 166 -10.97 17.23 -3.06
C PRO A 166 -10.02 17.73 -4.14
N LEU A 167 -10.09 17.12 -5.31
CA LEU A 167 -9.37 17.56 -6.50
C LEU A 167 -10.09 18.78 -7.10
N GLY A 168 -9.34 19.84 -7.39
CA GLY A 168 -9.87 21.05 -8.02
C GLY A 168 -9.60 21.08 -9.52
N ALA A 169 -8.34 20.90 -9.91
CA ALA A 169 -7.96 20.91 -11.33
C ALA A 169 -6.67 20.13 -11.57
N LEU A 170 -6.55 19.52 -12.75
CA LEU A 170 -5.27 19.12 -13.32
C LEU A 170 -4.70 20.33 -14.05
N ILE A 171 -3.57 20.84 -13.56
CA ILE A 171 -2.94 22.07 -14.05
C ILE A 171 -2.15 21.78 -15.32
N ALA A 172 -1.32 20.75 -15.27
CA ALA A 172 -0.45 20.36 -16.36
C ALA A 172 -0.30 18.84 -16.41
N ALA A 173 -0.32 18.29 -17.62
CA ALA A 173 -0.10 16.88 -17.87
C ALA A 173 1.17 16.70 -18.71
N PRO A 174 1.84 15.53 -18.62
CA PRO A 174 3.00 15.25 -19.45
C PRO A 174 2.69 15.40 -20.94
N ASP A 175 3.73 15.65 -21.73
CA ASP A 175 3.62 15.70 -23.20
C ASP A 175 2.94 14.43 -23.76
N GLU A 176 2.13 14.59 -24.81
CA GLU A 176 1.25 13.52 -25.30
C GLU A 176 2.00 12.25 -25.68
N LEU A 177 3.19 12.38 -26.27
CA LEU A 177 4.03 11.23 -26.62
C LEU A 177 4.50 10.46 -25.38
N MET A 178 4.80 11.15 -24.27
CA MET A 178 5.17 10.53 -23.01
C MET A 178 3.98 9.81 -22.38
N ARG A 179 2.80 10.43 -22.38
CA ARG A 179 1.57 9.86 -21.80
C ARG A 179 1.14 8.55 -22.46
N ARG A 180 1.49 8.33 -23.73
CA ARG A 180 1.18 7.08 -24.45
C ARG A 180 2.06 5.91 -24.02
N GLN A 181 3.20 6.16 -23.39
CA GLN A 181 4.19 5.15 -23.01
C GLN A 181 4.21 4.86 -21.50
N ALA A 182 3.41 5.58 -20.70
CA ALA A 182 3.45 5.50 -19.25
C ALA A 182 2.08 5.72 -18.61
N GLU A 183 1.97 5.32 -17.35
CA GLU A 183 0.78 5.56 -16.53
C GLU A 183 0.80 6.95 -15.93
N LEU A 184 -0.38 7.52 -15.68
CA LEU A 184 -0.51 8.88 -15.16
C LEU A 184 -0.95 8.86 -13.70
N GLY A 185 -0.11 9.40 -12.83
CA GLY A 185 -0.39 9.58 -11.41
C GLY A 185 -0.53 11.05 -11.04
N ILE A 186 -1.56 11.38 -10.26
CA ILE A 186 -1.74 12.74 -9.76
C ILE A 186 -0.61 13.06 -8.77
N ALA A 187 0.12 14.16 -9.01
CA ALA A 187 1.25 14.57 -8.19
C ALA A 187 0.94 15.91 -7.52
N ILE A 188 0.76 15.87 -6.19
CA ILE A 188 0.38 17.02 -5.36
C ILE A 188 1.13 16.92 -4.04
N VAL A 189 1.63 18.05 -3.54
CA VAL A 189 1.99 18.23 -2.13
C VAL A 189 0.90 19.06 -1.46
N HIS A 190 0.44 18.59 -0.30
CA HIS A 190 -0.44 19.34 0.57
C HIS A 190 0.32 19.76 1.82
N ASP A 191 0.23 21.03 2.18
CA ASP A 191 0.74 21.51 3.47
C ASP A 191 -0.35 21.31 4.54
N VAL A 192 -0.12 20.37 5.45
CA VAL A 192 -1.02 20.07 6.56
C VAL A 192 -0.36 20.55 7.85
N ASN A 193 -0.85 21.66 8.39
CA ASN A 193 -0.35 22.28 9.63
C ASN A 193 1.14 22.67 9.61
N GLY A 194 1.68 23.04 8.44
CA GLY A 194 3.10 23.40 8.29
C GLY A 194 4.00 22.20 7.99
N GLU A 195 3.43 21.00 7.83
CA GLU A 195 4.15 19.78 7.43
C GLU A 195 3.73 19.36 6.02
N ALA A 196 4.72 19.06 5.17
CA ALA A 196 4.46 18.51 3.85
C ALA A 196 3.83 17.11 3.97
N ALA A 197 2.68 16.92 3.33
CA ALA A 197 1.99 15.65 3.21
C ALA A 197 1.75 15.33 1.72
N LEU A 198 1.88 14.05 1.39
CA LEU A 198 1.56 13.53 0.08
C LEU A 198 0.23 12.79 0.15
N PRO A 199 -0.83 13.25 -0.54
CA PRO A 199 -2.05 12.50 -0.66
C PRO A 199 -1.79 11.13 -1.30
N TYR A 200 -2.32 10.06 -0.71
CA TYR A 200 -2.36 8.75 -1.35
C TYR A 200 -3.52 8.66 -2.34
N VAL A 201 -4.54 9.46 -2.09
CA VAL A 201 -5.79 9.49 -2.83
C VAL A 201 -6.33 10.92 -2.87
N VAL A 202 -7.03 11.26 -3.94
CA VAL A 202 -7.82 12.50 -4.05
C VAL A 202 -9.24 12.17 -4.47
N GLN A 203 -10.18 13.01 -4.05
CA GLN A 203 -11.60 12.83 -4.33
C GLN A 203 -12.02 13.67 -5.54
N GLU A 204 -12.75 13.06 -6.47
CA GLU A 204 -13.38 13.74 -7.60
C GLU A 204 -14.75 13.10 -7.86
N GLY A 205 -15.82 13.90 -7.86
CA GLY A 205 -17.15 13.42 -8.27
C GLY A 205 -17.69 12.20 -7.49
N GLY A 206 -17.31 12.04 -6.21
CA GLY A 206 -17.66 10.85 -5.41
C GLY A 206 -16.81 9.60 -5.70
N HIS A 207 -15.79 9.73 -6.53
CA HIS A 207 -14.79 8.72 -6.80
C HIS A 207 -13.45 9.08 -6.16
N LEU A 208 -12.64 8.06 -5.92
CA LEU A 208 -11.31 8.19 -5.36
C LEU A 208 -10.27 7.83 -6.42
N LEU A 209 -9.43 8.81 -6.75
CA LEU A 209 -8.37 8.71 -7.73
C LEU A 209 -7.02 8.49 -7.02
N PRO A 210 -6.22 7.50 -7.44
CA PRO A 210 -4.90 7.25 -6.88
C PRO A 210 -3.90 8.29 -7.35
N THR A 211 -3.06 8.77 -6.44
CA THR A 211 -1.92 9.64 -6.76
C THR A 211 -0.75 8.84 -7.35
N ALA A 212 0.28 9.55 -7.82
CA ALA A 212 1.51 8.94 -8.32
C ALA A 212 2.18 8.03 -7.27
N LEU A 213 2.09 8.41 -5.99
CA LEU A 213 2.52 7.61 -4.85
C LEU A 213 1.77 6.27 -4.77
N ALA A 214 0.44 6.29 -4.85
CA ALA A 214 -0.37 5.08 -4.82
C ALA A 214 -0.13 4.18 -6.02
N GLN A 215 0.08 4.75 -7.22
CA GLN A 215 0.43 4.01 -8.43
C GLN A 215 1.78 3.32 -8.34
N ALA A 216 2.81 4.03 -7.89
CA ALA A 216 4.13 3.43 -7.72
C ALA A 216 4.09 2.24 -6.74
N LEU A 217 3.39 2.39 -5.61
CA LEU A 217 3.23 1.30 -4.64
C LEU A 217 2.40 0.13 -5.17
N ALA A 218 1.29 0.41 -5.86
CA ALA A 218 0.45 -0.62 -6.46
C ALA A 218 1.24 -1.45 -7.49
N ARG A 219 2.04 -0.81 -8.34
CA ARG A 219 2.87 -1.49 -9.34
C ARG A 219 4.00 -2.30 -8.72
N PHE A 220 4.73 -1.71 -7.77
CA PHE A 220 5.81 -2.40 -7.09
C PHE A 220 5.34 -3.61 -6.29
N THR A 221 4.22 -3.48 -5.58
CA THR A 221 3.62 -4.59 -4.81
C THR A 221 2.77 -5.54 -5.64
N LYS A 222 2.60 -5.26 -6.95
CA LYS A 222 1.74 -6.00 -7.89
C LYS A 222 0.31 -6.14 -7.37
N THR A 223 -0.24 -5.04 -6.86
CA THR A 223 -1.59 -4.97 -6.29
C THR A 223 -2.55 -4.27 -7.26
N PRO A 224 -3.45 -5.00 -7.94
CA PRO A 224 -4.50 -4.38 -8.75
C PRO A 224 -5.46 -3.53 -7.89
N TYR A 225 -5.88 -2.37 -8.40
CA TYR A 225 -6.85 -1.49 -7.73
C TYR A 225 -8.21 -2.14 -7.45
N ALA A 226 -8.58 -3.16 -8.22
CA ALA A 226 -9.76 -3.97 -7.97
C ALA A 226 -9.67 -4.79 -6.67
N THR A 227 -8.44 -5.12 -6.25
CA THR A 227 -8.17 -5.94 -5.07
C THR A 227 -7.64 -5.14 -3.90
N GLN A 228 -7.07 -3.96 -4.16
CA GLN A 228 -6.58 -3.05 -3.14
C GLN A 228 -7.74 -2.53 -2.29
N ARG A 229 -7.63 -2.68 -0.97
CA ARG A 229 -8.62 -2.18 -0.02
C ARG A 229 -8.13 -0.88 0.59
N LEU A 230 -8.87 0.20 0.38
CA LEU A 230 -8.62 1.51 0.95
C LEU A 230 -9.61 1.79 2.07
N LEU A 231 -9.10 2.13 3.26
CA LEU A 231 -9.89 2.55 4.41
C LEU A 231 -9.62 4.03 4.69
N LEU A 232 -10.67 4.83 4.79
CA LEU A 232 -10.63 6.25 5.15
C LEU A 232 -11.29 6.50 6.51
N GLY A 233 -10.96 7.62 7.15
CA GLY A 233 -11.43 7.98 8.50
C GLY A 233 -10.54 7.43 9.64
N PRO A 234 -11.09 7.19 10.84
CA PRO A 234 -10.31 6.67 11.96
C PRO A 234 -9.68 5.31 11.63
N GLY A 235 -8.35 5.20 11.76
CA GLY A 235 -7.62 3.99 11.38
C GLY A 235 -7.33 3.86 9.88
N ALA A 236 -7.46 4.94 9.11
CA ALA A 236 -7.22 4.95 7.67
C ALA A 236 -5.91 4.28 7.24
N GLY A 237 -5.96 3.59 6.11
CA GLY A 237 -4.83 2.86 5.57
C GLY A 237 -5.16 2.15 4.26
N ALA A 238 -4.14 1.81 3.50
CA ALA A 238 -4.26 1.01 2.29
C ALA A 238 -3.65 -0.38 2.49
N TYR A 239 -4.44 -1.42 2.21
CA TYR A 239 -4.01 -2.81 2.26
C TYR A 239 -3.59 -3.24 0.86
N LEU A 240 -2.32 -3.59 0.73
CA LEU A 240 -1.69 -4.05 -0.50
C LEU A 240 -1.46 -5.56 -0.45
N SER A 241 -1.09 -6.12 -1.59
CA SER A 241 -0.75 -7.54 -1.72
C SER A 241 0.43 -7.91 -0.83
N HIS A 242 0.55 -9.21 -0.54
CA HIS A 242 1.63 -9.76 0.29
C HIS A 242 1.75 -9.15 1.69
N GLY A 243 0.64 -8.62 2.22
CA GLY A 243 0.58 -8.08 3.58
C GLY A 243 1.21 -6.71 3.74
N ALA A 244 1.58 -6.03 2.65
CA ALA A 244 2.03 -4.64 2.74
C ALA A 244 0.85 -3.75 3.19
N PHE A 245 1.12 -2.84 4.13
CA PHE A 245 0.13 -1.94 4.68
C PHE A 245 0.69 -0.52 4.69
N VAL A 246 -0.11 0.43 4.20
CA VAL A 246 0.24 1.84 4.15
C VAL A 246 -0.62 2.58 5.17
N PRO A 247 -0.07 3.04 6.31
CA PRO A 247 -0.85 3.82 7.28
C PRO A 247 -1.12 5.21 6.72
N LEU A 248 -2.39 5.60 6.61
CA LEU A 248 -2.80 6.89 6.07
C LEU A 248 -3.43 7.78 7.16
N SER A 249 -3.27 9.10 7.08
CA SER A 249 -4.05 10.03 7.89
C SER A 249 -5.56 9.80 7.68
N HIS A 250 -6.40 10.38 8.55
CA HIS A 250 -7.86 10.29 8.41
C HIS A 250 -8.38 10.76 7.03
N SER A 251 -7.65 11.68 6.39
CA SER A 251 -7.89 12.20 5.04
C SER A 251 -7.27 11.35 3.91
N GLY A 252 -6.54 10.28 4.21
CA GLY A 252 -5.90 9.46 3.17
C GLY A 252 -4.56 10.00 2.70
N GLU A 253 -3.84 10.73 3.55
CA GLU A 253 -2.55 11.36 3.24
C GLU A 253 -1.41 10.72 4.03
N LEU A 254 -0.17 10.90 3.55
CA LEU A 254 1.05 10.46 4.20
C LEU A 254 1.91 11.68 4.53
N THR A 255 2.22 11.87 5.82
CA THR A 255 3.19 12.88 6.24
C THR A 255 4.58 12.49 5.71
N VAL A 256 5.30 13.46 5.14
CA VAL A 256 6.66 13.25 4.64
C VAL A 256 7.61 13.16 5.83
N PRO A 257 8.28 12.02 6.06
CA PRO A 257 9.20 11.88 7.17
C PRO A 257 10.48 12.68 6.88
N ALA A 258 10.77 13.71 7.69
CA ALA A 258 11.87 14.64 7.47
C ALA A 258 13.29 14.03 7.39
N LYS A 259 13.47 12.73 7.68
CA LYS A 259 14.79 12.07 7.79
C LYS A 259 14.80 10.59 7.37
N GLN A 260 13.89 10.15 6.51
CA GLN A 260 13.98 8.77 6.02
C GLN A 260 15.20 8.63 5.09
N PRO A 261 16.17 7.73 5.39
CA PRO A 261 17.32 7.54 4.53
C PRO A 261 16.90 6.89 3.21
N VAL A 262 17.25 7.54 2.10
CA VAL A 262 17.07 7.03 0.74
C VAL A 262 18.43 7.03 0.06
N ALA A 263 18.73 5.98 -0.71
CA ALA A 263 19.92 5.98 -1.54
C ALA A 263 19.77 7.04 -2.63
N GLU A 264 20.67 8.01 -2.67
CA GLU A 264 20.69 9.05 -3.69
C GLU A 264 21.74 8.73 -4.75
N VAL A 265 21.37 8.94 -6.02
CA VAL A 265 22.27 8.84 -7.16
C VAL A 265 22.18 10.12 -7.96
N ASP A 266 23.31 10.71 -8.32
CA ASP A 266 23.34 11.89 -9.17
C ASP A 266 22.96 11.53 -10.62
N ALA A 267 21.98 12.24 -11.18
CA ALA A 267 21.54 12.06 -12.56
C ALA A 267 22.66 12.33 -13.57
N LEU A 268 23.63 13.21 -13.27
CA LEU A 268 24.76 13.50 -14.17
C LEU A 268 25.63 12.27 -14.44
N ASN A 269 25.78 11.40 -13.44
CA ASN A 269 26.52 10.14 -13.60
C ASN A 269 25.83 9.19 -14.58
N LEU A 270 24.52 9.35 -14.79
CA LEU A 270 23.73 8.55 -15.73
C LEU A 270 23.72 9.15 -17.14
N LEU A 271 23.86 10.46 -17.29
CA LEU A 271 24.02 11.12 -18.59
C LEU A 271 25.27 10.62 -19.32
N THR A 272 26.31 10.28 -18.57
CA THR A 272 27.62 9.86 -19.08
C THR A 272 27.80 8.34 -19.08
N ALA A 273 26.73 7.55 -18.92
CA ALA A 273 26.80 6.10 -18.67
C ALA A 273 27.53 5.27 -19.76
N GLU A 274 27.71 5.79 -20.98
CA GLU A 274 28.52 5.15 -22.03
C GLU A 274 30.04 5.25 -21.77
N LEU A 275 30.48 6.12 -20.86
CA LEU A 275 31.86 6.23 -20.39
C LEU A 275 32.08 5.20 -19.27
N ALA A 276 33.08 4.33 -19.42
CA ALA A 276 33.26 3.10 -18.64
C ALA A 276 33.41 3.23 -17.11
N GLU A 277 33.41 4.44 -16.53
CA GLU A 277 33.60 4.70 -15.10
C GLU A 277 32.66 5.77 -14.51
N ALA A 278 31.64 6.22 -15.24
CA ALA A 278 30.79 7.34 -14.79
C ALA A 278 29.94 7.05 -13.54
N VAL A 279 29.46 5.81 -13.39
CA VAL A 279 28.63 5.40 -12.24
C VAL A 279 29.48 4.60 -11.26
N SER A 280 29.53 5.05 -10.01
CA SER A 280 30.32 4.39 -8.96
C SER A 280 29.82 2.96 -8.69
N PRO A 281 30.66 2.02 -8.21
CA PRO A 281 30.21 0.67 -7.86
C PRO A 281 29.08 0.66 -6.81
N GLN A 282 29.08 1.63 -5.90
CA GLN A 282 28.03 1.81 -4.90
C GLN A 282 26.70 2.22 -5.54
N ASP A 283 26.74 3.16 -6.49
CA ASP A 283 25.53 3.59 -7.21
C ASP A 283 24.99 2.47 -8.11
N LYS A 284 25.86 1.68 -8.74
CA LYS A 284 25.45 0.47 -9.48
C LYS A 284 24.70 -0.52 -8.59
N ALA A 285 25.22 -0.77 -7.37
CA ALA A 285 24.56 -1.62 -6.39
C ALA A 285 23.25 -1.00 -5.86
N ASN A 286 23.20 0.33 -5.76
CA ASN A 286 21.98 1.05 -5.36
C ASN A 286 20.91 0.95 -6.44
N LEU A 287 21.23 1.10 -7.72
CA LEU A 287 20.26 1.08 -8.82
C LEU A 287 19.77 -0.33 -9.17
N SER A 288 20.61 -1.35 -8.98
CA SER A 288 20.29 -2.73 -9.36
C SER A 288 19.27 -3.40 -8.43
N GLY A 289 18.57 -4.41 -8.96
CA GLY A 289 17.79 -5.36 -8.15
C GLY A 289 16.28 -5.11 -8.13
N GLY A 290 15.70 -4.57 -9.21
CA GLY A 290 14.24 -4.44 -9.34
C GLY A 290 13.64 -3.47 -8.33
N LYS A 291 14.27 -2.31 -8.14
CA LYS A 291 13.85 -1.27 -7.18
C LYS A 291 12.86 -0.28 -7.79
N ILE A 292 12.27 0.56 -6.93
CA ILE A 292 11.59 1.78 -7.36
C ILE A 292 12.66 2.87 -7.54
N ILE A 293 12.71 3.45 -8.72
CA ILE A 293 13.56 4.61 -9.01
C ILE A 293 12.67 5.84 -9.12
N VAL A 294 12.89 6.80 -8.23
CA VAL A 294 12.23 8.11 -8.29
C VAL A 294 13.19 9.10 -8.92
N ILE A 295 12.78 9.80 -9.97
CA ILE A 295 13.62 10.77 -10.68
C ILE A 295 12.96 12.15 -10.60
N GLY A 296 13.74 13.18 -10.31
CA GLY A 296 13.26 14.56 -10.41
C GLY A 296 14.31 15.59 -10.04
N THR A 297 13.93 16.84 -10.22
CA THR A 297 14.67 18.01 -9.76
C THR A 297 14.68 18.10 -8.24
N ASP A 298 15.78 18.63 -7.73
CA ASP A 298 16.01 18.81 -6.31
C ASP A 298 16.81 20.08 -6.06
N ASP A 299 16.35 20.85 -5.07
CA ASP A 299 17.04 22.03 -4.56
C ASP A 299 17.51 21.71 -3.14
N ASP A 300 18.80 21.87 -2.88
CA ASP A 300 19.37 21.65 -1.55
C ASP A 300 18.75 22.58 -0.48
N ALA A 301 18.12 23.70 -0.90
CA ALA A 301 17.44 24.64 -0.01
C ALA A 301 15.97 24.28 0.28
N LYS A 302 15.31 23.51 -0.60
CA LYS A 302 13.90 23.11 -0.48
C LYS A 302 13.72 21.69 -1.00
N ASP A 303 13.27 20.79 -0.12
CA ASP A 303 13.00 19.41 -0.52
C ASP A 303 12.05 19.35 -1.72
N GLY A 304 12.55 18.82 -2.83
CA GLY A 304 11.78 18.68 -4.06
C GLY A 304 10.64 17.67 -3.92
N LEU A 305 9.64 17.80 -4.80
CA LEU A 305 8.51 16.86 -4.88
C LEU A 305 8.99 15.40 -5.04
N ALA A 306 10.04 15.19 -5.84
CA ALA A 306 10.61 13.87 -6.08
C ALA A 306 11.31 13.29 -4.84
N ARG A 307 12.05 14.12 -4.10
CA ARG A 307 12.64 13.70 -2.82
C ARG A 307 11.56 13.29 -1.82
N ALA A 308 10.49 14.08 -1.68
CA ALA A 308 9.38 13.75 -0.80
C ALA A 308 8.73 12.40 -1.15
N HIS A 309 8.50 12.14 -2.44
CA HIS A 309 7.99 10.84 -2.90
C HIS A 309 8.94 9.69 -2.58
N ALA A 310 10.24 9.87 -2.82
CA ALA A 310 11.25 8.85 -2.54
C ALA A 310 11.34 8.51 -1.04
N GLN A 311 11.30 9.53 -0.17
CA GLN A 311 11.30 9.35 1.29
C GLN A 311 10.05 8.64 1.79
N VAL A 312 8.86 9.04 1.33
CA VAL A 312 7.61 8.38 1.74
C VAL A 312 7.55 6.94 1.23
N LEU A 313 7.93 6.68 -0.01
CA LEU A 313 8.01 5.33 -0.56
C LEU A 313 8.98 4.44 0.23
N ALA A 314 10.18 4.96 0.54
CA ALA A 314 11.16 4.24 1.32
C ALA A 314 10.63 3.93 2.71
N HIS A 315 9.98 4.89 3.36
CA HIS A 315 9.39 4.72 4.68
C HIS A 315 8.30 3.65 4.70
N VAL A 316 7.36 3.72 3.76
CA VAL A 316 6.26 2.75 3.64
C VAL A 316 6.78 1.35 3.34
N LEU A 317 7.76 1.21 2.45
CA LEU A 317 8.31 -0.11 2.08
C LEU A 317 9.23 -0.70 3.13
N ALA A 318 9.75 0.11 4.05
CA ALA A 318 10.51 -0.33 5.21
C ALA A 318 9.60 -0.84 6.35
N MET A 319 8.29 -0.62 6.28
CA MET A 319 7.35 -1.08 7.30
C MET A 319 7.23 -2.61 7.32
N PRO A 320 7.03 -3.21 8.50
CA PRO A 320 6.86 -4.65 8.60
C PRO A 320 5.52 -5.08 7.98
N ARG A 321 5.49 -6.29 7.42
CA ARG A 321 4.34 -6.82 6.70
C ARG A 321 3.38 -7.53 7.64
N LEU A 322 2.09 -7.46 7.30
CA LEU A 322 1.02 -8.20 7.95
C LEU A 322 1.06 -9.66 7.45
N HIS A 323 1.20 -10.59 8.37
CA HIS A 323 1.29 -12.00 8.02
C HIS A 323 -0.03 -12.71 8.32
N LEU A 324 -0.67 -13.24 7.28
CA LEU A 324 -1.73 -14.22 7.47
C LEU A 324 -1.10 -15.51 7.97
N LEU A 325 -1.70 -16.14 8.98
CA LEU A 325 -1.26 -17.44 9.47
C LEU A 325 -1.26 -18.44 8.30
N PRO A 326 -0.16 -19.20 8.09
CA PRO A 326 -0.10 -20.17 7.00
C PRO A 326 -1.19 -21.23 7.17
N ALA A 327 -1.60 -21.87 6.06
CA ALA A 327 -2.71 -22.83 6.06
C ALA A 327 -2.60 -23.89 7.16
N TRP A 328 -1.41 -24.48 7.36
CA TRP A 328 -1.18 -25.46 8.42
C TRP A 328 -1.42 -24.88 9.83
N GLY A 329 -1.06 -23.62 10.06
CA GLY A 329 -1.30 -22.92 11.30
C GLY A 329 -2.79 -22.66 11.52
N GLN A 330 -3.54 -22.34 10.46
CA GLN A 330 -5.00 -22.21 10.52
C GLN A 330 -5.66 -23.55 10.88
N TRP A 331 -5.20 -24.66 10.31
CA TRP A 331 -5.69 -25.99 10.71
C TRP A 331 -5.43 -26.30 12.19
N ILE A 332 -4.28 -25.87 12.73
CA ILE A 332 -3.99 -26.01 14.17
C ILE A 332 -4.96 -25.18 15.01
N THR A 333 -5.25 -23.93 14.62
CA THR A 333 -6.20 -23.09 15.38
C THR A 333 -7.61 -23.67 15.34
N TRP A 334 -8.03 -24.26 14.20
CA TRP A 334 -9.31 -24.95 14.07
C TRP A 334 -9.35 -26.22 14.91
N GLY A 335 -8.27 -27.02 14.89
CA GLY A 335 -8.12 -28.20 15.74
C GLY A 335 -8.21 -27.85 17.24
N ALA A 336 -7.53 -26.79 17.66
CA ALA A 336 -7.59 -26.28 19.03
C ALA A 336 -9.01 -25.82 19.40
N ALA A 337 -9.70 -25.09 18.51
CA ALA A 337 -11.09 -24.69 18.72
C ALA A 337 -12.03 -25.90 18.85
N GLY A 338 -11.80 -26.96 18.05
CA GLY A 338 -12.50 -28.23 18.16
C GLY A 338 -12.28 -28.94 19.50
N LEU A 339 -11.04 -28.97 20.00
CA LEU A 339 -10.70 -29.52 21.32
C LEU A 339 -11.36 -28.73 22.46
N VAL A 340 -11.37 -27.40 22.37
CA VAL A 340 -12.11 -26.54 23.31
C VAL A 340 -13.61 -26.84 23.26
N GLY A 341 -14.16 -27.02 22.05
CA GLY A 341 -15.54 -27.44 21.84
C GLY A 341 -15.87 -28.78 22.50
N ALA A 342 -15.01 -29.79 22.32
CA ALA A 342 -15.13 -31.08 23.00
C ALA A 342 -15.08 -30.93 24.52
N TRP A 343 -14.17 -30.11 25.04
CA TRP A 343 -14.09 -29.84 26.46
C TRP A 343 -15.37 -29.24 27.03
N LEU A 344 -15.98 -28.26 26.32
CA LEU A 344 -17.26 -27.66 26.69
C LEU A 344 -18.38 -28.71 26.77
N VAL A 345 -18.43 -29.65 25.82
CA VAL A 345 -19.50 -30.66 25.75
C VAL A 345 -19.37 -31.72 26.84
N PHE A 346 -18.15 -32.18 27.14
CA PHE A 346 -17.93 -33.31 28.06
C PHE A 346 -17.76 -32.89 29.51
N PHE A 347 -17.13 -31.75 29.78
CA PHE A 347 -16.70 -31.39 31.13
C PHE A 347 -17.49 -30.23 31.74
N VAL A 348 -18.18 -29.42 30.93
CA VAL A 348 -18.91 -28.24 31.43
C VAL A 348 -20.38 -28.56 31.72
N PRO A 349 -20.92 -28.16 32.89
CA PRO A 349 -22.34 -28.30 33.19
C PRO A 349 -23.21 -27.44 32.28
N ARG A 350 -24.37 -27.97 31.87
CA ARG A 350 -25.36 -27.25 31.02
C ARG A 350 -25.65 -25.80 31.42
N PRO A 351 -25.88 -25.43 32.71
CA PRO A 351 -26.18 -24.04 33.04
C PRO A 351 -24.99 -23.10 32.85
N LYS A 352 -23.76 -23.63 32.86
CA LYS A 352 -22.53 -22.84 32.74
C LYS A 352 -21.93 -22.87 31.33
N SER A 353 -22.49 -23.65 30.40
CA SER A 353 -21.91 -23.84 29.07
C SER A 353 -21.87 -22.53 28.28
N LEU A 354 -22.96 -21.75 28.27
CA LEU A 354 -23.03 -20.45 27.58
C LEU A 354 -21.94 -19.48 28.05
N LEU A 355 -21.86 -19.26 29.38
CA LEU A 355 -20.87 -18.35 29.96
C LEU A 355 -19.44 -18.79 29.64
N ARG A 356 -19.14 -20.10 29.78
CA ARG A 356 -17.80 -20.62 29.48
C ARG A 356 -17.47 -20.57 27.99
N GLY A 357 -18.46 -20.80 27.12
CA GLY A 357 -18.30 -20.67 25.68
C GLY A 357 -17.95 -19.25 25.26
N ILE A 358 -18.68 -18.25 25.78
CA ILE A 358 -18.39 -16.83 25.55
C ILE A 358 -16.98 -16.48 26.06
N LEU A 359 -16.62 -16.95 27.27
CA LEU A 359 -15.29 -16.73 27.83
C LEU A 359 -14.18 -17.37 26.96
N CYS A 360 -14.41 -18.56 26.41
CA CYS A 360 -13.47 -19.21 25.50
C CYS A 360 -13.31 -18.44 24.18
N ILE A 361 -14.40 -17.92 23.60
CA ILE A 361 -14.32 -17.07 22.40
C ILE A 361 -13.52 -15.80 22.72
N PHE A 362 -13.84 -15.13 23.83
CA PHE A 362 -13.11 -13.94 24.27
C PHE A 362 -11.62 -14.23 24.48
N ALA A 363 -11.27 -15.31 25.18
CA ALA A 363 -9.89 -15.72 25.38
C ALA A 363 -9.17 -16.00 24.05
N ALA A 364 -9.83 -16.63 23.08
CA ALA A 364 -9.26 -16.88 21.76
C ALA A 364 -8.98 -15.57 20.99
N LEU A 365 -9.90 -14.60 21.05
CA LEU A 365 -9.69 -13.28 20.46
C LEU A 365 -8.53 -12.53 21.12
N VAL A 366 -8.40 -12.61 22.46
CA VAL A 366 -7.26 -12.03 23.19
C VAL A 366 -5.94 -12.68 22.78
N VAL A 367 -5.89 -14.01 22.63
CA VAL A 367 -4.69 -14.72 22.15
C VAL A 367 -4.32 -14.27 20.73
N CYS A 368 -5.32 -14.14 19.84
CA CYS A 368 -5.08 -13.63 18.50
C CYS A 368 -4.57 -12.18 18.52
N PHE A 369 -5.16 -11.32 19.36
CA PHE A 369 -4.71 -9.94 19.55
C PHE A 369 -3.26 -9.88 20.03
N LEU A 370 -2.90 -10.66 21.05
CA LEU A 370 -1.54 -10.69 21.58
C LEU A 370 -0.54 -11.24 20.54
N THR A 371 -0.92 -12.26 19.79
CA THR A 371 -0.07 -12.83 18.73
C THR A 371 0.18 -11.83 17.60
N PHE A 372 -0.85 -11.08 17.22
CA PHE A 372 -0.73 -10.00 16.25
C PHE A 372 0.14 -8.87 16.76
N GLN A 373 -0.06 -8.45 18.01
CA GLN A 373 0.78 -7.43 18.63
C GLN A 373 2.25 -7.87 18.63
N SER A 374 2.57 -9.12 18.96
CA SER A 374 3.95 -9.58 18.99
C SER A 374 4.59 -9.70 17.60
N ASN A 375 3.90 -10.32 16.63
CA ASN A 375 4.51 -10.79 15.38
C ASN A 375 3.81 -10.32 14.09
N LEU A 376 2.79 -9.46 14.19
CA LEU A 376 1.91 -9.04 13.08
C LEU A 376 1.26 -10.23 12.35
N MET A 377 1.16 -11.36 13.04
CA MET A 377 0.49 -12.55 12.56
C MET A 377 -0.97 -12.54 12.98
N TRP A 378 -1.89 -12.71 12.04
CA TRP A 378 -3.31 -12.82 12.34
C TRP A 378 -3.92 -14.07 11.72
N CYS A 379 -5.02 -14.52 12.33
CA CYS A 379 -5.84 -15.62 11.85
C CYS A 379 -7.29 -15.12 11.74
N PRO A 380 -8.02 -15.45 10.66
CA PRO A 380 -9.45 -15.19 10.57
C PRO A 380 -10.18 -15.78 11.79
N PRO A 381 -10.85 -14.97 12.63
CA PRO A 381 -11.46 -15.46 13.85
C PRO A 381 -12.76 -16.22 13.58
N THR A 382 -13.35 -16.05 12.38
CA THR A 382 -14.70 -16.52 12.07
C THR A 382 -14.87 -18.02 12.27
N ILE A 383 -13.99 -18.84 11.71
CA ILE A 383 -14.09 -20.31 11.77
C ILE A 383 -13.88 -20.82 13.21
N PRO A 384 -12.79 -20.46 13.92
CA PRO A 384 -12.62 -20.83 15.32
C PRO A 384 -13.78 -20.39 16.23
N ALA A 385 -14.26 -19.16 16.08
CA ALA A 385 -15.34 -18.62 16.89
C ALA A 385 -16.66 -19.36 16.65
N ALA A 386 -16.99 -19.66 15.39
CA ALA A 386 -18.19 -20.41 15.02
C ALA A 386 -18.16 -21.85 15.56
N MET A 387 -17.01 -22.54 15.49
CA MET A 387 -16.84 -23.87 16.07
C MET A 387 -17.08 -23.89 17.59
N ILE A 388 -16.53 -22.89 18.31
CA ILE A 388 -16.74 -22.77 19.75
C ILE A 388 -18.20 -22.41 20.06
N ALA A 389 -18.81 -21.50 19.31
CA ALA A 389 -20.19 -21.08 19.51
C ALA A 389 -21.18 -22.26 19.33
N ILE A 390 -21.01 -23.05 18.27
CA ILE A 390 -21.87 -24.19 18.01
C ILE A 390 -21.64 -25.31 19.03
N SER A 391 -20.40 -25.55 19.44
CA SER A 391 -20.08 -26.46 20.55
C SER A 391 -20.73 -26.01 21.86
N THR A 392 -20.80 -24.71 22.08
CA THR A 392 -21.43 -24.10 23.26
C THR A 392 -22.94 -24.34 23.29
N VAL A 393 -23.61 -24.16 22.16
CA VAL A 393 -25.04 -24.45 22.00
C VAL A 393 -25.30 -25.94 22.18
N PHE A 394 -24.49 -26.80 21.56
CA PHE A 394 -24.61 -28.24 21.73
C PHE A 394 -24.39 -28.69 23.18
N ALA A 395 -23.40 -28.12 23.87
CA ALA A 395 -23.15 -28.36 25.30
C ALA A 395 -24.33 -27.91 26.17
N ARG A 396 -25.05 -26.85 25.81
CA ARG A 396 -26.24 -26.40 26.54
C ARG A 396 -27.39 -27.43 26.47
N ILE A 397 -27.61 -28.02 25.28
CA ILE A 397 -28.72 -28.94 25.00
C ILE A 397 -28.37 -30.37 25.47
N ALA A 398 -27.20 -30.86 25.07
CA ALA A 398 -26.80 -32.26 25.19
C ALA A 398 -25.66 -32.50 26.20
N GLY A 399 -25.08 -31.44 26.76
CA GLY A 399 -23.93 -31.53 27.68
C GLY A 399 -24.27 -32.16 29.03
N ARG A 400 -23.27 -32.19 29.91
CA ARG A 400 -23.35 -32.87 31.21
C ARG A 400 -24.43 -32.22 32.09
N ARG A 401 -25.45 -32.99 32.47
CA ARG A 401 -26.35 -32.63 33.57
C ARG A 401 -25.52 -32.74 34.85
N LYS A 402 -25.27 -31.60 35.51
CA LYS A 402 -24.94 -31.60 36.93
C LYS A 402 -26.25 -31.49 37.68
#